data_AF-A0A0C9XUI8-F1
#
_entry.id   AF-A0A0C9XUI8-F1
#
_cell.length_a   1.000
_cell.length_b   1.000
_cell.length_c   1.000
_cell.angle_alpha   90.00
_cell.angle_beta   90.00
_cell.angle_gamma   90.00
#
_symmetry.space_group_name_H-M   'P 1'
#
loop_
_entity.id
_entity.type
_entity.pdbx_description
1 polymer ?
#
loop_
_entity_poly.entity_id
_entity_poly.type
_entity_poly.pdbx_seq_one_letter_code
_entity_poly.pdbx_strand_id
1 'polypeptide(L)'
;MKDRTYPTEIGGLEIISVVDLTIGYDSTNPPNYTPFLPISSGHMIQFRAKSRNDGTSIVLTIRTSGTEPKIKYYVEGSGREEGEVSGLLVRVIEELGQVWMEDEKNGLVNKDQVVT
;
A
#
# COMPACT_ATOMS: atom_id res chain seq x y z
N MET A 1 -5.97 20.07 -12.30
CA MET A 1 -5.44 18.91 -11.56
C MET A 1 -6.14 17.69 -12.13
N LYS A 2 -5.42 16.70 -12.67
CA LYS A 2 -6.05 15.41 -13.01
C LYS A 2 -6.69 14.87 -11.73
N ASP A 3 -7.91 14.36 -11.83
CA ASP A 3 -8.58 13.69 -10.73
C ASP A 3 -7.63 12.64 -10.15
N ARG A 4 -7.25 12.83 -8.87
CA ARG A 4 -6.34 11.93 -8.17
C ARG A 4 -7.15 10.72 -7.72
N THR A 5 -7.25 9.71 -8.57
CA THR A 5 -7.87 8.44 -8.22
C THR A 5 -6.81 7.48 -7.68
N TYR A 6 -6.83 7.28 -6.37
CA TYR A 6 -6.16 6.17 -5.71
C TYR A 6 -7.08 4.94 -5.72
N PRO A 7 -6.54 3.72 -5.62
CA PRO A 7 -7.34 2.52 -5.37
C PRO A 7 -8.23 2.70 -4.14
N THR A 8 -9.45 2.18 -4.21
CA THR A 8 -10.43 2.26 -3.11
C THR A 8 -10.49 0.99 -2.27
N GLU A 9 -9.88 -0.10 -2.74
CA GLU A 9 -9.82 -1.38 -2.05
C GLU A 9 -8.53 -2.14 -2.35
N ILE A 10 -8.15 -3.06 -1.46
CA ILE A 10 -7.10 -4.06 -1.69
C ILE A 10 -7.33 -5.29 -0.83
N GLY A 11 -7.20 -6.50 -1.39
CA GLY A 11 -7.37 -7.76 -0.67
C GLY A 11 -8.76 -7.93 -0.05
N GLY A 12 -9.77 -7.24 -0.61
CA GLY A 12 -11.13 -7.14 -0.06
C GLY A 12 -11.30 -6.16 1.11
N LEU A 13 -10.27 -5.35 1.42
CA LEU A 13 -10.32 -4.29 2.43
C LEU A 13 -10.62 -2.95 1.79
N GLU A 14 -11.43 -2.11 2.44
CA GLU A 14 -11.64 -0.72 2.02
C GLU A 14 -10.41 0.12 2.39
N ILE A 15 -9.92 0.92 1.44
CA ILE A 15 -8.87 1.92 1.66
C ILE A 15 -9.49 3.10 2.43
N ILE A 16 -8.99 3.35 3.65
CA ILE A 16 -9.51 4.39 4.54
C ILE A 16 -8.62 5.63 4.59
N SER A 17 -7.35 5.51 4.19
CA SER A 17 -6.45 6.66 4.11
C SER A 17 -5.28 6.43 3.16
N VAL A 18 -4.83 7.52 2.55
CA VAL A 18 -3.67 7.56 1.66
C VAL A 18 -2.73 8.68 2.11
N VAL A 19 -1.45 8.36 2.25
CA VAL A 19 -0.36 9.32 2.43
C VAL A 19 0.61 9.16 1.28
N ASP A 20 0.69 10.15 0.41
CA ASP A 20 1.56 10.19 -0.76
C ASP A 20 2.62 11.28 -0.55
N LEU A 21 3.79 10.85 -0.08
CA LEU A 21 4.92 11.74 0.18
C LEU A 21 5.65 12.14 -1.10
N THR A 22 5.29 11.59 -2.27
CA THR A 22 5.83 12.03 -3.56
C THR A 22 5.26 13.39 -3.94
N ILE A 23 3.96 13.57 -3.73
CA ILE A 23 3.27 14.81 -4.12
C ILE A 23 2.93 15.71 -2.94
N GLY A 24 3.25 15.29 -1.72
CA GLY A 24 2.92 16.02 -0.50
C GLY A 24 1.43 16.00 -0.19
N TYR A 25 0.81 14.82 -0.24
CA TYR A 25 -0.62 14.63 0.04
C TYR A 25 -0.83 13.68 1.22
N ASP A 26 -1.73 14.05 2.13
CA ASP A 26 -2.17 13.24 3.26
C ASP A 26 -3.69 13.37 3.42
N SER A 27 -4.41 12.31 3.06
CA SER A 27 -5.88 12.28 3.15
C SER A 27 -6.39 12.41 4.59
N THR A 28 -5.53 12.19 5.60
CA THR A 28 -5.87 12.25 7.02
C THR A 28 -5.76 13.64 7.62
N ASN A 29 -5.24 14.62 6.86
CA ASN A 29 -5.02 16.00 7.36
C ASN A 29 -5.89 17.07 6.66
N PRO A 30 -7.23 16.95 6.63
CA PRO A 30 -8.08 18.01 6.12
C PRO A 30 -7.98 19.29 7.00
N PRO A 31 -8.17 20.49 6.42
CA PRO A 31 -8.61 20.74 5.04
C PRO A 31 -7.47 20.94 4.03
N ASN A 32 -6.22 21.08 4.47
CA ASN A 32 -5.09 21.39 3.57
C ASN A 32 -4.45 20.15 2.94
N TYR A 33 -4.66 18.97 3.54
CA TYR A 33 -4.13 17.67 3.12
C TYR A 33 -2.60 17.62 3.04
N THR A 34 -1.92 18.44 3.84
CA THR A 34 -0.46 18.49 3.90
C THR A 34 0.05 17.39 4.83
N PRO A 35 1.02 16.54 4.42
CA PRO A 35 1.59 15.54 5.30
C PRO A 35 2.42 16.16 6.42
N PHE A 36 2.45 15.47 7.57
CA PHE A 36 3.36 15.80 8.67
C PHE A 36 4.81 15.43 8.38
N LEU A 37 5.03 14.41 7.54
CA LEU A 37 6.36 13.97 7.14
C LEU A 37 6.86 14.80 5.94
N PRO A 38 8.18 15.01 5.83
CA PRO A 38 8.77 15.65 4.65
C PRO A 38 8.43 14.91 3.35
N ILE A 39 8.31 15.67 2.27
CA ILE A 39 8.17 15.14 0.91
C ILE A 39 9.40 14.30 0.57
N SER A 40 9.18 13.13 -0.01
CA SER A 40 10.25 12.23 -0.44
C SER A 40 10.82 12.66 -1.77
N SER A 41 12.15 12.52 -1.93
CA SER A 41 12.79 12.67 -3.24
C SER A 41 12.49 11.51 -4.20
N GLY A 42 11.99 10.38 -3.67
CA GLY A 42 11.56 9.22 -4.44
C GLY A 42 10.05 9.01 -4.39
N HIS A 43 9.61 7.88 -4.94
CA HIS A 43 8.22 7.47 -4.81
C HIS A 43 7.99 6.81 -3.45
N MET A 44 6.99 7.28 -2.70
CA MET A 44 6.62 6.71 -1.40
C MET A 44 5.16 7.00 -1.11
N ILE A 45 4.34 5.94 -1.11
CA ILE A 45 2.91 6.01 -0.91
C ILE A 45 2.52 4.97 0.14
N GLN A 46 1.77 5.39 1.15
CA GLN A 46 1.24 4.54 2.20
C GLN A 46 -0.29 4.50 2.11
N PHE A 47 -0.83 3.29 2.19
CA PHE A 47 -2.26 3.00 2.26
C PHE A 47 -2.57 2.37 3.61
N ARG A 48 -3.69 2.76 4.21
CA ARG A 48 -4.32 2.00 5.29
C ARG A 48 -5.64 1.47 4.79
N ALA A 49 -5.89 0.19 5.01
CA ALA A 49 -7.12 -0.47 4.61
C ALA A 49 -7.71 -1.27 5.76
N LYS A 50 -9.03 -1.40 5.81
CA LYS A 50 -9.73 -2.11 6.88
C LYS A 50 -10.91 -2.92 6.36
N SER A 51 -11.13 -4.09 6.98
CA SER A 51 -12.30 -4.92 6.75
C SER A 51 -13.54 -4.29 7.38
N ARG A 52 -14.66 -4.35 6.67
CA ARG A 52 -15.96 -3.95 7.21
C ARG A 52 -16.57 -4.98 8.16
N ASN A 53 -16.07 -6.22 8.16
CA ASN A 53 -16.79 -7.37 8.71
C ASN A 53 -16.10 -8.02 9.92
N ASP A 54 -14.78 -8.16 9.89
CA ASP A 54 -14.03 -9.00 10.85
C ASP A 54 -13.00 -8.21 11.68
N GLY A 55 -12.86 -6.91 11.40
CA GLY A 55 -11.94 -6.02 12.11
C GLY A 55 -10.47 -6.16 11.70
N THR A 56 -10.15 -6.99 10.70
CA THR A 56 -8.80 -7.03 10.12
C THR A 56 -8.45 -5.71 9.42
N SER A 57 -7.16 -5.40 9.37
CA SER A 57 -6.66 -4.19 8.72
C SER A 57 -5.23 -4.37 8.26
N ILE A 58 -4.78 -3.51 7.35
CA ILE A 58 -3.39 -3.46 6.92
C ILE A 58 -2.84 -2.04 6.88
N VAL A 59 -1.52 -1.96 6.94
CA VAL A 59 -0.73 -0.84 6.45
C VAL A 59 0.14 -1.34 5.30
N LEU A 60 0.00 -0.73 4.12
CA LEU A 60 0.80 -1.02 2.94
C LEU A 60 1.62 0.21 2.57
N THR A 61 2.94 0.09 2.53
CA THR A 61 3.84 1.13 2.02
C THR A 61 4.51 0.65 0.74
N ILE A 62 4.40 1.43 -0.33
CA ILE A 62 5.07 1.19 -1.62
C ILE A 62 6.12 2.29 -1.82
N ARG A 63 7.33 1.91 -2.22
CA ARG A 63 8.41 2.86 -2.49
C ARG A 63 9.29 2.43 -3.65
N THR A 64 9.98 3.39 -4.26
CA THR A 64 11.12 3.09 -5.14
C THR A 64 12.41 2.91 -4.34
N SER A 65 13.29 2.06 -4.85
CA SER A 65 14.69 2.00 -4.40
C SER A 65 15.46 3.19 -4.99
N GLY A 66 16.30 3.83 -4.18
CA GLY A 66 17.07 5.00 -4.62
C GLY A 66 18.31 4.67 -5.45
N THR A 67 18.78 3.42 -5.38
CA THR A 67 20.05 3.00 -6.01
C THR A 67 19.89 1.79 -6.93
N GLU A 68 18.72 1.15 -6.97
CA GLU A 68 18.45 -0.03 -7.79
C GLU A 68 17.13 0.14 -8.54
N PRO A 69 16.95 -0.47 -9.72
CA PRO A 69 15.68 -0.45 -10.45
C PRO A 69 14.68 -1.43 -9.81
N LYS A 70 14.28 -1.17 -8.56
CA LYS A 70 13.36 -2.00 -7.78
C LYS A 70 12.24 -1.17 -7.17
N ILE A 71 11.04 -1.76 -7.16
CA ILE A 71 9.92 -1.33 -6.33
C ILE A 71 9.97 -2.19 -5.06
N LYS A 72 9.88 -1.55 -3.89
CA LYS A 72 9.78 -2.25 -2.60
C LYS A 72 8.40 -2.00 -2.02
N TYR A 73 7.83 -3.02 -1.39
CA TYR A 73 6.63 -2.87 -0.60
C TYR A 73 6.84 -3.45 0.80
N TYR A 74 6.09 -2.90 1.76
CA TYR A 74 5.98 -3.39 3.13
C TYR A 74 4.51 -3.51 3.44
N VAL A 75 4.09 -4.67 3.93
CA VAL A 75 2.70 -4.94 4.31
C VAL A 75 2.70 -5.44 5.73
N GLU A 76 1.95 -4.76 6.58
CA GLU A 76 1.71 -5.15 7.97
C GLU A 76 0.22 -5.41 8.13
N GLY A 77 -0.14 -6.59 8.65
CA GLY A 77 -1.51 -6.99 8.91
C GLY A 77 -1.84 -7.01 10.39
N SER A 78 -3.08 -6.69 10.74
CA SER A 78 -3.60 -6.78 12.10
C SER A 78 -4.98 -7.42 12.09
N GLY A 79 -5.25 -8.28 13.08
CA GLY A 79 -6.49 -9.04 13.22
C GLY A 79 -6.52 -9.78 14.56
N ARG A 80 -7.59 -10.53 14.80
CA ARG A 80 -7.75 -11.30 16.06
C ARG A 80 -7.05 -12.65 16.00
N GLU A 81 -7.21 -13.34 14.87
CA GLU A 81 -6.65 -14.67 14.64
C GLU A 81 -5.49 -14.58 13.65
N GLU A 82 -4.38 -15.24 13.98
CA GLU A 82 -3.17 -15.24 13.14
C GLU A 82 -3.46 -15.76 11.73
N GLY A 83 -4.21 -16.86 11.61
CA GLY A 83 -4.54 -17.47 10.32
C GLY A 83 -5.37 -16.56 9.40
N GLU A 84 -6.24 -15.72 9.97
CA GLU A 84 -6.99 -14.72 9.20
C GLU A 84 -6.06 -13.65 8.63
N VAL A 85 -5.12 -13.17 9.45
CA VAL A 85 -4.12 -12.19 9.03
C VAL A 85 -3.20 -12.77 7.97
N SER A 86 -2.66 -13.97 8.16
CA SER A 86 -1.79 -14.61 7.16
C SER A 86 -2.49 -14.78 5.82
N GLY A 87 -3.73 -15.29 5.82
CA GLY A 87 -4.52 -15.44 4.59
C GLY A 87 -4.84 -14.10 3.92
N LEU A 88 -5.07 -13.05 4.72
CA LEU A 88 -5.27 -11.69 4.22
C LEU A 88 -4.00 -11.13 3.55
N LEU A 89 -2.83 -11.28 4.17
CA LEU A 89 -1.58 -10.74 3.61
C LEU A 89 -1.24 -11.40 2.26
N VAL A 90 -1.50 -12.70 2.11
CA VAL A 90 -1.34 -13.39 0.81
C VAL A 90 -2.20 -12.72 -0.26
N ARG A 91 -3.50 -12.54 0.00
CA ARG A 91 -4.43 -11.89 -0.96
C ARG A 91 -3.99 -10.47 -1.33
N VAL A 92 -3.55 -9.68 -0.33
CA VAL A 92 -3.07 -8.31 -0.54
C VAL A 92 -1.85 -8.29 -1.44
N ILE A 93 -0.89 -9.21 -1.24
CA ILE A 93 0.34 -9.27 -2.03
C ILE A 93 0.05 -9.74 -3.46
N GLU A 94 -0.82 -10.74 -3.63
CA GLU A 94 -1.26 -11.21 -4.94
C GLU A 94 -1.92 -10.09 -5.74
N GLU A 95 -2.88 -9.37 -5.14
CA GLU A 95 -3.57 -8.26 -5.81
C GLU A 95 -2.62 -7.08 -6.09
N LEU A 96 -1.73 -6.75 -5.16
CA LEU A 96 -0.70 -5.72 -5.36
C LEU A 96 0.16 -6.05 -6.59
N GLY A 97 0.60 -7.29 -6.73
CA GLY A 97 1.41 -7.73 -7.88
C GLY A 97 0.63 -7.71 -9.19
N GLN A 98 -0.48 -8.46 -9.23
CA GLN A 98 -1.20 -8.74 -10.47
C GLN A 98 -2.02 -7.55 -10.97
N VAL A 99 -2.69 -6.83 -10.06
CA VAL A 99 -3.66 -5.79 -10.43
C VAL A 99 -3.02 -4.41 -10.39
N TRP A 100 -2.40 -4.05 -9.26
CA TRP A 100 -1.88 -2.69 -9.09
C TRP A 100 -0.57 -2.47 -9.85
N MET A 101 0.34 -3.45 -9.79
CA MET A 101 1.63 -3.37 -10.45
C MET A 101 1.62 -3.95 -11.86
N GLU A 102 0.54 -4.64 -12.26
CA GLU A 102 0.45 -5.38 -13.54
C GLU A 102 1.76 -6.15 -13.83
N ASP A 103 2.21 -6.94 -12.86
CA ASP A 103 3.57 -7.51 -12.82
C ASP A 103 3.98 -8.23 -14.10
N GLU A 104 3.12 -9.07 -14.68
CA GLU A 104 3.38 -9.76 -15.95
C GLU A 104 3.62 -8.78 -17.11
N LYS A 105 2.75 -7.78 -17.24
CA LYS A 105 2.81 -6.77 -18.31
C LYS A 105 4.06 -5.90 -18.18
N ASN A 106 4.47 -5.61 -16.96
CA ASN A 106 5.62 -4.77 -16.66
C ASN A 106 6.92 -5.56 -16.46
N GLY A 107 6.89 -6.90 -16.64
CA GLY A 107 8.05 -7.77 -16.48
C GLY A 107 8.64 -7.75 -15.06
N LEU A 108 7.81 -7.49 -14.06
CA LEU A 108 8.22 -7.47 -12.66
C LEU A 108 8.34 -8.91 -12.14
N VAL A 109 9.43 -9.18 -11.43
CA VAL A 109 9.67 -10.47 -10.81
C VAL A 109 9.85 -10.25 -9.31
N ASN A 110 9.02 -10.90 -8.50
CA ASN A 110 9.16 -10.84 -7.05
C ASN A 110 10.46 -11.56 -6.65
N LYS A 111 11.40 -10.79 -6.10
CA LYS A 111 12.68 -11.29 -5.60
C LYS A 111 12.80 -10.82 -4.15
N ASP A 112 13.09 -11.75 -3.25
CA ASP A 112 13.40 -11.49 -1.84
C ASP A 112 12.20 -11.08 -0.96
N GLN A 113 11.13 -11.87 -0.96
CA GLN A 113 10.07 -11.73 0.05
C GLN A 113 10.54 -12.25 1.41
N VAL A 114 10.68 -11.33 2.37
CA VAL A 114 10.95 -11.67 3.77
C VAL A 114 9.63 -11.58 4.53
N VAL A 115 9.14 -12.73 5.01
CA VAL A 115 7.99 -12.81 5.91
C VAL A 115 8.53 -12.88 7.34
N THR A 116 8.20 -11.87 8.15
CA THR A 116 8.54 -11.80 9.58
C THR A 116 7.28 -11.90 10.43
#